data_AF-A0A7H0GZU7-F1
#
_entry.id   AF-A0A7H0GZU7-F1
#
_cell.length_a   1.000
_cell.length_b   1.000
_cell.length_c   1.000
_cell.angle_alpha   90.00
_cell.angle_beta   90.00
_cell.angle_gamma   90.00
#
_symmetry.space_group_name_H-M   'P 1'
#
loop_
_entity.id
_entity.type
_entity.pdbx_description
1 polymer ?
#
loop_
_entity_poly.entity_id
_entity_poly.type
_entity_poly.pdbx_seq_one_letter_code
_entity_poly.pdbx_strand_id
1 'polypeptide(L)'
;MRKPKVNLAFGTENVRGISTILIEKHTVEECIQHTDIPTLDFISAGPTPPNPSELILNPKFDELLAELHQQYDVILIDTPPVGLVTDGILIMRKADIPLYIVRAGYSKKAFLKNINKLMRTNNFTRLSTILNDASATGLAGYGYGYGYGYGQGYYDEPTPPKGIISRLRQRIS
;
A
#
# COMPACT_ATOMS: atom_id res chain seq x y z
N MET A 1 -13.29 2.10 -10.70
CA MET A 1 -14.36 1.82 -11.70
C MET A 1 -14.18 0.52 -12.50
N ARG A 2 -13.00 0.16 -13.04
CA ARG A 2 -12.89 -1.02 -13.93
C ARG A 2 -13.16 -2.40 -13.29
N LYS A 3 -12.78 -2.58 -12.03
CA LYS A 3 -13.02 -3.82 -11.24
C LYS A 3 -13.27 -3.44 -9.77
N PRO A 4 -14.43 -2.84 -9.46
CA PRO A 4 -14.70 -2.35 -8.11
C PRO A 4 -14.84 -3.51 -7.12
N LYS A 5 -14.32 -3.31 -5.91
CA LYS A 5 -14.38 -4.31 -4.82
C LYS A 5 -14.82 -3.74 -3.47
N VAL A 6 -14.79 -2.41 -3.29
CA VAL A 6 -15.12 -1.76 -2.01
C VAL A 6 -16.54 -2.10 -1.56
N ASN A 7 -17.52 -2.07 -2.47
CA ASN A 7 -18.90 -2.43 -2.17
C ASN A 7 -19.04 -3.89 -1.66
N LEU A 8 -18.20 -4.82 -2.16
CA LEU A 8 -18.20 -6.21 -1.68
C LEU A 8 -17.68 -6.31 -0.25
N ALA A 9 -16.72 -5.47 0.13
CA ALA A 9 -16.17 -5.45 1.49
C ALA A 9 -17.20 -4.96 2.53
N PHE A 10 -18.12 -4.09 2.11
CA PHE A 10 -19.21 -3.57 2.95
C PHE A 10 -20.57 -4.25 2.71
N GLY A 11 -20.62 -5.28 1.87
CA GLY A 11 -21.87 -6.02 1.61
C GLY A 11 -22.95 -5.22 0.90
N THR A 12 -22.60 -4.20 0.10
CA THR A 12 -23.57 -3.32 -0.56
C THR A 12 -23.60 -3.49 -2.08
N GLU A 13 -24.72 -3.07 -2.67
CA GLU A 13 -24.90 -3.05 -4.11
C GLU A 13 -24.10 -1.91 -4.77
N ASN A 14 -23.67 -2.12 -6.02
CA ASN A 14 -22.87 -1.17 -6.79
C ASN A 14 -23.71 -0.51 -7.92
N VAL A 15 -24.92 -0.06 -7.59
CA VAL A 15 -25.90 0.50 -8.55
C VAL A 15 -25.72 2.01 -8.74
N ARG A 16 -25.28 2.73 -7.70
CA ARG A 16 -25.01 4.17 -7.69
C ARG A 16 -23.67 4.46 -7.03
N GLY A 17 -22.94 5.44 -7.55
CA GLY A 17 -21.61 5.78 -7.06
C GLY A 17 -20.88 6.76 -7.97
N ILE A 18 -19.55 6.73 -7.93
CA ILE A 18 -18.68 7.66 -8.68
C ILE A 18 -19.09 7.77 -10.16
N SER A 19 -19.29 6.66 -10.86
CA SER A 19 -19.64 6.72 -12.29
C SER A 19 -20.98 7.40 -12.56
N THR A 20 -21.97 7.24 -11.68
CA THR A 20 -23.28 7.87 -11.84
C THR A 20 -23.30 9.34 -11.45
N ILE A 21 -22.46 9.72 -10.48
CA ILE A 21 -22.25 11.14 -10.12
C ILE A 21 -21.61 11.87 -11.31
N LEU A 22 -20.58 11.29 -11.92
CA LEU A 22 -19.83 11.94 -13.01
C LEU A 22 -20.62 12.09 -14.32
N ILE A 23 -21.75 11.40 -14.45
CA ILE A 23 -22.72 11.59 -15.54
C ILE A 23 -23.99 12.33 -15.07
N GLU A 24 -23.94 12.93 -13.88
CA GLU A 24 -24.99 13.77 -13.31
C GLU A 24 -26.34 13.05 -13.14
N LYS A 25 -26.30 11.73 -12.94
CA LYS A 25 -27.50 10.91 -12.69
C LYS A 25 -27.91 10.91 -11.21
N HIS A 26 -26.95 11.09 -10.32
CA HIS A 26 -27.17 11.14 -8.87
C HIS A 26 -26.29 12.21 -8.23
N THR A 27 -26.71 12.75 -7.09
CA THR A 27 -25.90 13.66 -6.27
C THR A 27 -24.88 12.89 -5.42
N VAL A 28 -23.96 13.63 -4.79
CA VAL A 28 -22.98 13.06 -3.86
C VAL A 28 -23.70 12.46 -2.64
N GLU A 29 -24.64 13.20 -2.05
CA GLU A 29 -25.42 12.78 -0.88
C GLU A 29 -26.19 11.49 -1.15
N GLU A 30 -26.79 11.37 -2.33
CA GLU A 30 -27.49 10.15 -2.73
C GLU A 30 -26.55 8.94 -2.83
N CYS A 31 -25.26 9.16 -3.07
CA CYS A 31 -24.30 8.09 -3.31
C CYS A 31 -23.43 7.75 -2.09
N ILE A 32 -23.41 8.60 -1.06
CA ILE A 32 -22.77 8.33 0.22
C ILE A 32 -23.48 7.16 0.90
N GLN A 33 -22.70 6.19 1.37
CA GLN A 33 -23.16 5.03 2.12
C GLN A 33 -22.44 5.00 3.46
N HIS A 34 -23.22 4.97 4.54
CA HIS A 34 -22.70 4.82 5.89
C HIS A 34 -22.30 3.37 6.14
N THR A 35 -21.14 3.17 6.78
CA THR A 35 -20.69 1.85 7.21
C THR A 35 -21.05 1.59 8.67
N ASP A 36 -20.89 0.36 9.13
CA ASP A 36 -21.01 0.02 10.57
C ASP A 36 -19.85 0.60 11.40
N ILE A 37 -18.80 1.11 10.75
CA ILE A 37 -17.66 1.75 11.42
C ILE A 37 -18.01 3.23 11.60
N PRO A 38 -18.05 3.74 12.86
CA PRO A 38 -18.28 5.15 13.10
C PRO A 38 -17.30 6.03 12.32
N THR A 39 -17.78 7.17 11.82
CA THR A 39 -17.00 8.16 11.05
C THR A 39 -16.39 7.65 9.74
N LEU A 40 -16.80 6.47 9.26
CA LEU A 40 -16.38 5.95 7.96
C LEU A 40 -17.59 5.81 7.05
N ASP A 41 -17.57 6.61 6.00
CA ASP A 41 -18.49 6.52 4.88
C ASP A 41 -17.74 6.10 3.62
N PHE A 42 -18.47 5.61 2.64
CA PHE A 42 -17.90 5.31 1.34
C PHE A 42 -18.87 5.62 0.21
N ILE A 43 -18.29 5.90 -0.97
CA ILE A 43 -19.03 5.95 -2.23
C ILE A 43 -18.53 4.80 -3.08
N SER A 44 -19.45 3.96 -3.55
CA SER A 44 -19.12 2.85 -4.44
C SER A 44 -18.65 3.37 -5.81
N ALA A 45 -18.08 2.51 -6.66
CA ALA A 45 -17.68 2.94 -7.99
C ALA A 45 -18.88 3.26 -8.90
N GLY A 46 -20.06 2.70 -8.61
CA GLY A 46 -21.20 2.65 -9.52
C GLY A 46 -20.98 1.66 -10.69
N PRO A 47 -21.95 1.56 -11.61
CA PRO A 47 -21.87 0.70 -12.78
C PRO A 47 -20.62 1.04 -13.61
N THR A 48 -19.96 0.03 -14.15
CA THR A 48 -18.73 0.24 -14.94
C THR A 48 -19.05 1.03 -16.22
N PRO A 49 -18.54 2.25 -16.38
CA PRO A 49 -18.77 3.04 -17.59
C PRO A 49 -17.89 2.51 -18.75
N PRO A 50 -18.29 2.75 -20.02
CA PRO A 50 -17.49 2.32 -21.16
C PRO A 50 -16.10 3.00 -21.21
N ASN A 51 -16.02 4.23 -20.70
CA ASN A 51 -14.87 5.14 -20.82
C ASN A 51 -14.50 5.77 -19.45
N PRO A 52 -13.98 4.98 -18.48
CA PRO A 52 -13.65 5.48 -17.13
C PRO A 52 -12.63 6.62 -17.11
N SER A 53 -11.62 6.58 -17.98
CA SER A 53 -10.54 7.56 -18.01
C SER A 53 -11.04 8.96 -18.39
N GLU A 54 -12.01 9.04 -19.31
CA GLU A 54 -12.61 10.30 -19.76
C GLU A 54 -13.45 10.94 -18.66
N LEU A 55 -14.20 10.13 -17.91
CA LEU A 55 -14.98 10.60 -16.76
C LEU A 55 -14.07 11.18 -15.66
N ILE A 56 -12.90 10.59 -15.42
CA ILE A 56 -11.92 11.09 -14.44
C ILE A 56 -11.29 12.41 -14.89
N LEU A 57 -11.12 12.61 -16.20
CA LEU A 57 -10.58 13.86 -16.76
C LEU A 57 -11.60 14.99 -16.83
N ASN A 58 -12.89 14.67 -16.70
CA ASN A 58 -13.96 15.65 -16.73
C ASN A 58 -13.85 16.60 -15.50
N PRO A 59 -14.05 17.93 -15.68
CA PRO A 59 -14.14 18.89 -14.58
C PRO A 59 -15.08 18.48 -13.43
N LYS A 60 -16.13 17.70 -13.72
CA LYS A 60 -17.05 17.13 -12.72
C LYS A 60 -16.35 16.29 -11.66
N PHE A 61 -15.23 15.64 -11.98
CA PHE A 61 -14.46 14.92 -10.98
C PHE A 61 -13.76 15.88 -10.01
N ASP A 62 -13.31 17.05 -10.47
CA ASP A 62 -12.73 18.08 -9.59
C ASP A 62 -13.79 18.75 -8.72
N GLU A 63 -14.98 19.02 -9.27
CA GLU A 63 -16.15 19.51 -8.51
C GLU A 63 -16.54 18.52 -7.40
N LEU A 64 -16.62 17.23 -7.73
CA LEU A 64 -16.89 16.16 -6.76
C LEU A 64 -15.87 16.15 -5.61
N LEU A 65 -14.57 16.24 -5.92
CA LEU A 65 -13.54 16.27 -4.89
C LEU A 65 -13.69 17.51 -4.01
N ALA A 66 -13.93 18.69 -4.60
CA ALA A 66 -14.11 19.93 -3.87
C ALA A 66 -15.32 19.88 -2.91
N GLU A 67 -16.42 19.27 -3.34
CA GLU A 67 -17.61 19.06 -2.52
C GLU A 67 -17.32 18.10 -1.36
N LEU A 68 -16.67 16.96 -1.62
CA LEU A 68 -16.27 16.01 -0.57
C LEU A 68 -15.30 16.63 0.44
N HIS A 69 -14.39 17.50 0.00
CA HIS A 69 -13.46 18.22 0.88
C HIS A 69 -14.16 19.15 1.87
N GLN A 70 -15.39 19.58 1.60
CA GLN A 70 -16.17 20.39 2.55
C GLN A 70 -16.82 19.53 3.64
N GLN A 71 -16.99 18.23 3.39
CA GLN A 71 -17.72 17.31 4.26
C GLN A 71 -16.80 16.37 5.05
N TYR A 72 -15.61 16.06 4.54
CA TYR A 72 -14.69 15.08 5.12
C TYR A 72 -13.30 15.65 5.35
N ASP A 73 -12.72 15.33 6.51
CA ASP A 73 -11.34 15.67 6.84
C ASP A 73 -10.32 14.87 6.01
N VAL A 74 -10.67 13.62 5.66
CA VAL A 74 -9.80 12.69 4.94
C VAL A 74 -10.61 11.97 3.86
N ILE A 75 -10.11 12.02 2.63
CA ILE A 75 -10.69 11.32 1.48
C ILE A 75 -9.70 10.26 0.98
N LEU A 76 -10.09 9.00 1.05
CA LEU A 76 -9.32 7.88 0.51
C LEU A 76 -9.90 7.43 -0.83
N ILE A 77 -9.07 7.43 -1.87
CA ILE A 77 -9.49 7.04 -3.23
C ILE A 77 -8.79 5.75 -3.65
N ASP A 78 -9.56 4.66 -3.76
CA ASP A 78 -9.05 3.39 -4.31
C ASP A 78 -8.94 3.46 -5.84
N THR A 79 -7.79 3.05 -6.37
CA THR A 79 -7.47 3.19 -7.79
C THR A 79 -7.02 1.87 -8.41
N PRO A 80 -7.26 1.65 -9.72
CA PRO A 80 -6.70 0.49 -10.41
C PRO A 80 -5.16 0.46 -10.37
N PRO A 81 -4.52 -0.72 -10.50
CA PRO A 81 -3.07 -0.82 -10.45
C PRO A 81 -2.34 0.05 -11.49
N VAL A 82 -1.36 0.81 -11.02
CA VAL A 82 -0.49 1.64 -11.87
C VAL A 82 0.29 0.76 -12.85
N GLY A 83 0.29 1.14 -14.13
CA GLY A 83 0.98 0.41 -15.21
C GLY A 83 0.11 -0.62 -15.94
N LEU A 84 -1.09 -0.91 -15.43
CA LEU A 84 -2.09 -1.68 -16.17
C LEU A 84 -3.06 -0.76 -16.93
N VAL A 85 -3.47 0.34 -16.30
CA VAL A 85 -4.36 1.35 -16.88
C VAL A 85 -3.92 2.76 -16.46
N THR A 86 -4.36 3.76 -17.23
CA THR A 86 -4.01 5.17 -17.01
C THR A 86 -4.81 5.82 -15.88
N ASP A 87 -6.02 5.32 -15.59
CA ASP A 87 -6.95 5.88 -14.59
C ASP A 87 -6.30 6.19 -13.24
N GLY A 88 -5.49 5.26 -12.72
CA GLY A 88 -4.86 5.42 -11.42
C GLY A 88 -3.88 6.59 -11.38
N ILE A 89 -3.11 6.81 -12.45
CA ILE A 89 -2.17 7.94 -12.55
C ILE A 89 -2.95 9.26 -12.60
N LEU A 90 -4.08 9.31 -13.32
CA LEU A 90 -4.91 10.51 -13.44
C LEU A 90 -5.47 10.93 -12.08
N ILE A 91 -6.00 9.97 -11.31
CA ILE A 91 -6.52 10.21 -9.96
C ILE A 91 -5.38 10.61 -9.01
N MET A 92 -4.25 9.89 -9.05
CA MET A 92 -3.08 10.20 -8.21
C MET A 92 -2.58 11.63 -8.41
N ARG A 93 -2.70 12.22 -9.61
CA ARG A 93 -2.29 13.62 -9.86
C ARG A 93 -3.19 14.65 -9.18
N LYS A 94 -4.39 14.26 -8.76
CA LYS A 94 -5.35 15.11 -8.06
C LYS A 94 -5.29 14.93 -6.54
N ALA A 95 -4.54 13.93 -6.05
CA ALA A 95 -4.41 13.65 -4.62
C ALA A 95 -3.23 14.40 -3.99
N ASP A 96 -3.42 14.88 -2.75
CA ASP A 96 -2.37 15.53 -1.97
C ASP A 96 -1.19 14.59 -1.64
N ILE A 97 -1.52 13.34 -1.31
CA ILE A 97 -0.58 12.30 -0.91
C ILE A 97 -0.87 11.03 -1.71
N PRO A 98 -0.22 10.85 -2.87
CA PRO A 98 -0.32 9.61 -3.63
C PRO A 98 0.44 8.48 -2.92
N LEU A 99 -0.23 7.35 -2.69
CA LEU A 99 0.36 6.15 -2.09
C LEU A 99 0.58 5.07 -3.16
N TYR A 100 1.82 4.57 -3.26
CA TYR A 100 2.22 3.49 -4.16
C TYR A 100 2.44 2.19 -3.38
N ILE A 101 1.53 1.24 -3.52
CA ILE A 101 1.56 -0.02 -2.76
C ILE A 101 2.35 -1.09 -3.51
N VAL A 102 3.34 -1.68 -2.85
CA VAL A 102 4.17 -2.78 -3.35
C VAL A 102 3.98 -3.98 -2.44
N ARG A 103 3.52 -5.10 -2.97
CA ARG A 103 3.33 -6.33 -2.18
C ARG A 103 4.62 -7.15 -2.16
N ALA A 104 5.13 -7.46 -0.98
CA ALA A 104 6.31 -8.29 -0.81
C ALA A 104 6.07 -9.70 -1.40
N GLY A 105 7.11 -10.28 -2.01
CA GLY A 105 7.03 -11.61 -2.65
C GLY A 105 6.13 -11.70 -3.90
N TYR A 106 5.37 -10.67 -4.24
CA TYR A 106 4.39 -10.69 -5.32
C TYR A 106 4.66 -9.63 -6.40
N SER A 107 4.84 -8.36 -6.01
CA SER A 107 5.08 -7.28 -6.96
C SER A 107 6.42 -7.46 -7.68
N LYS A 108 6.41 -7.45 -9.01
CA LYS A 108 7.63 -7.59 -9.81
C LYS A 108 8.58 -6.42 -9.55
N LYS A 109 9.87 -6.72 -9.34
CA LYS A 109 10.93 -5.70 -9.14
C LYS A 109 11.01 -4.64 -10.25
N ALA A 110 10.55 -4.96 -11.46
CA ALA A 110 10.47 -4.01 -12.56
C ALA A 110 9.57 -2.79 -12.24
N PHE A 111 8.49 -2.98 -11.48
CA PHE A 111 7.62 -1.87 -11.08
C PHE A 111 8.33 -0.89 -10.13
N LEU A 112 9.16 -1.41 -9.21
CA LEU A 112 10.00 -0.59 -8.33
C LEU A 112 11.03 0.23 -9.12
N LYS A 113 11.70 -0.38 -10.09
CA LYS A 113 12.70 0.31 -10.93
C LYS A 113 12.10 1.48 -11.71
N ASN A 114 10.80 1.41 -12.00
CA ASN A 114 10.10 2.42 -12.77
C ASN A 114 9.45 3.53 -11.91
N ILE A 115 9.47 3.45 -10.57
CA ILE A 115 8.87 4.47 -9.69
C ILE A 115 9.49 5.85 -9.95
N ASN A 116 10.81 5.95 -9.99
CA ASN A 116 11.49 7.23 -10.24
C ASN A 116 11.13 7.81 -11.62
N LYS A 117 10.94 6.96 -12.63
CA LYS A 117 10.48 7.39 -13.95
C LYS A 117 9.02 7.87 -13.88
N LEU A 118 8.15 7.12 -13.21
CA LEU A 118 6.75 7.47 -12.99
C LEU A 118 6.62 8.84 -12.29
N MET A 119 7.41 9.08 -11.25
CA MET A 119 7.43 10.36 -10.53
C MET A 119 7.82 11.52 -11.45
N ARG A 120 8.93 11.39 -12.19
CA ARG A 120 9.40 12.44 -13.09
C ARG A 120 8.44 12.72 -14.24
N THR A 121 7.90 11.67 -14.87
CA THR A 121 7.01 11.81 -16.04
C THR A 121 5.65 12.41 -15.67
N ASN A 122 5.17 12.22 -14.44
CA ASN A 122 3.85 12.69 -14.00
C ASN A 122 3.94 13.83 -12.96
N ASN A 123 5.14 14.36 -12.73
CA ASN A 123 5.40 15.45 -11.79
C ASN A 123 4.92 15.17 -10.36
N PHE A 124 5.02 13.92 -9.90
CA PHE A 124 4.69 13.59 -8.51
C PHE A 124 5.82 14.05 -7.58
N THR A 125 5.52 14.95 -6.66
CA THR A 125 6.48 15.46 -5.66
C THR A 125 6.36 14.78 -4.29
N ARG A 126 5.21 14.15 -4.00
CA ARG A 126 4.88 13.55 -2.69
C ARG A 126 4.52 12.07 -2.75
N LEU A 127 4.89 11.38 -3.83
CA LEU A 127 4.60 9.95 -3.97
C LEU A 127 5.29 9.16 -2.85
N SER A 128 4.51 8.50 -2.02
CA SER A 128 4.99 7.69 -0.90
C SER A 128 4.78 6.22 -1.21
N THR A 129 5.75 5.36 -0.86
CA THR A 129 5.68 3.93 -1.15
C THR A 129 5.42 3.12 0.11
N ILE A 130 4.48 2.18 0.04
CA ILE A 130 4.17 1.25 1.14
C ILE A 130 4.55 -0.16 0.71
N LEU A 131 5.40 -0.82 1.51
CA LEU A 131 5.64 -2.26 1.39
C LEU A 131 4.59 -3.02 2.19
N ASN A 132 3.66 -3.67 1.48
CA ASN A 132 2.60 -4.47 2.08
C ASN A 132 2.98 -5.96 2.09
N ASP A 133 2.37 -6.74 2.99
CA ASP A 133 2.54 -8.21 3.10
C ASP A 133 4.00 -8.64 3.35
N ALA A 134 4.79 -7.78 3.99
CA ALA A 134 6.15 -8.12 4.39
C ALA A 134 6.12 -9.06 5.61
N SER A 135 6.69 -10.25 5.48
CA SER A 135 6.85 -11.15 6.61
C SER A 135 8.06 -10.75 7.46
N ALA A 136 7.88 -10.77 8.79
CA ALA A 136 8.96 -10.49 9.75
C ALA A 136 9.94 -11.66 9.92
N THR A 137 9.67 -12.80 9.26
CA THR A 137 10.51 -14.00 9.26
C THR A 137 11.83 -13.72 8.52
N GLY A 138 12.81 -13.22 9.26
CA GLY A 138 14.14 -12.85 8.78
C GLY A 138 14.91 -11.92 9.74
N LEU A 139 14.21 -11.24 10.66
CA LEU A 139 14.81 -10.36 11.68
C LEU A 139 15.65 -11.09 12.74
N ALA A 140 15.52 -12.43 12.86
CA ALA A 140 16.27 -13.22 13.83
C ALA A 140 17.65 -13.71 13.33
N GLY A 141 18.08 -13.39 12.10
CA GLY A 141 19.27 -14.03 11.52
C GLY A 141 20.11 -13.24 10.53
N TYR A 142 19.79 -11.98 10.23
CA TYR A 142 20.59 -11.18 9.29
C TYR A 142 21.00 -9.84 9.92
N GLY A 143 22.11 -9.91 10.67
CA GLY A 143 22.86 -8.73 11.08
C GLY A 143 23.62 -8.16 9.89
N TYR A 144 23.13 -7.05 9.34
CA TYR A 144 23.96 -6.12 8.57
C TYR A 144 24.37 -4.99 9.51
N GLY A 145 25.67 -4.97 9.83
CA GLY A 145 26.27 -4.12 10.83
C GLY A 145 26.16 -2.63 10.52
N TYR A 146 25.66 -1.90 11.51
CA TYR A 146 26.15 -0.57 11.84
C TYR A 146 26.51 -0.61 13.32
N GLY A 147 27.80 -0.80 13.59
CA GLY A 147 28.35 -0.70 14.93
C GLY A 147 28.45 0.77 15.33
N TYR A 148 27.86 1.11 16.49
CA TYR A 148 28.50 1.84 17.58
C TYR A 148 27.45 2.05 18.70
N GLY A 149 27.71 1.53 19.91
CA GLY A 149 26.95 1.93 21.10
C GLY A 149 26.72 0.86 22.17
N TYR A 150 27.74 0.67 23.03
CA TYR A 150 27.67 0.36 24.48
C TYR A 150 26.81 -0.80 25.01
N GLY A 151 27.49 -1.76 25.67
CA GLY A 151 27.07 -2.26 26.99
C GLY A 151 26.96 -3.77 27.17
N GLN A 152 27.82 -4.31 28.06
CA GLN A 152 27.71 -5.58 28.82
C GLN A 152 27.80 -6.88 27.98
N GLY A 153 28.81 -7.75 28.08
CA GLY A 153 29.68 -8.11 29.20
C GLY A 153 29.29 -9.50 29.70
N TYR A 154 29.80 -10.58 29.11
CA TYR A 154 29.92 -11.92 29.72
C TYR A 154 31.00 -12.71 28.97
N TYR A 155 32.12 -12.95 29.64
CA TYR A 155 33.19 -13.82 29.16
C TYR A 155 32.75 -15.28 29.30
N ASP A 156 32.76 -16.04 28.20
CA ASP A 156 32.97 -17.49 28.27
C ASP A 156 34.45 -17.74 27.92
N GLU A 157 35.23 -18.14 28.91
CA GLU A 157 36.60 -18.62 28.68
C GLU A 157 36.57 -19.99 27.97
N PRO A 158 37.38 -20.19 26.92
CA PRO A 158 37.49 -21.49 26.27
C PRO A 158 38.33 -22.45 27.12
N THR A 159 37.75 -23.58 27.53
CA THR A 159 38.48 -24.67 28.21
C THR A 159 39.63 -25.21 27.33
N PRO A 160 40.85 -25.40 27.88
CA PRO A 160 41.99 -25.85 27.10
C PRO A 160 41.91 -27.35 26.73
N PRO A 161 42.54 -27.78 25.61
CA PRO A 161 42.46 -29.15 25.14
C PRO A 161 43.21 -30.13 26.05
N LYS A 162 42.62 -31.30 26.30
CA LYS A 162 43.17 -32.35 27.16
C LYS A 162 44.48 -32.93 26.59
N GLY A 163 45.56 -32.83 27.37
CA GLY A 163 46.90 -33.28 27.00
C GLY A 163 47.06 -34.81 26.91
N ILE A 164 48.11 -35.21 26.19
CA ILE A 164 48.48 -36.57 25.77
C ILE A 164 48.51 -37.60 26.92
N ILE A 165 48.77 -37.15 28.16
CA ILE A 165 48.81 -37.99 29.36
C ILE A 165 47.44 -38.61 29.69
N SER A 166 46.34 -37.93 29.34
CA SER A 166 44.98 -38.46 29.54
C SER A 166 44.63 -39.63 28.61
N ARG A 167 45.27 -39.73 27.44
CA ARG A 167 45.04 -40.79 26.45
C ARG A 167 45.80 -42.09 26.77
N LEU A 168 46.89 -42.02 27.53
CA LEU A 168 47.67 -43.21 27.93
C LEU A 168 47.06 -43.99 29.09
N ARG A 169 46.31 -43.34 30.00
CA ARG A 169 45.62 -44.03 31.11
C ARG A 169 44.41 -44.88 30.68
N GLN A 170 43.86 -44.68 29.48
CA GLN A 170 42.74 -45.47 28.96
C GLN A 170 43.16 -46.78 28.25
N ARG A 171 44.46 -47.04 28.08
CA ARG A 171 44.98 -48.23 27.37
C ARG A 171 45.57 -49.31 28.28
N ILE A 172 45.55 -49.12 29.61
CA ILE A 172 46.00 -50.11 30.60
C ILE A 172 44.91 -50.31 31.67
N SER A 173 43.63 -50.28 31.28
CA SER A 173 42.50 -50.70 32.13
C SER A 173 41.55 -51.52 31.28
#